data_AF-A0A661L683-F1
#
_entry.id   AF-A0A661L683-F1
#
_cell.length_a   1.000
_cell.length_b   1.000
_cell.length_c   1.000
_cell.angle_alpha   90.00
_cell.angle_beta   90.00
_cell.angle_gamma   90.00
#
_symmetry.space_group_name_H-M   'P 1'
#
loop_
_entity.id
_entity.type
_entity.pdbx_description
1 polymer ?
#
loop_
_entity_poly.entity_id
_entity_poly.type
_entity_poly.pdbx_seq_one_letter_code
_entity_poly.pdbx_strand_id
1 'polypeptide(L)'
;MFGLGTTELLIIGGIILLIFGARRLPEIGKGLGGAIKEFRKVKKDITTKDAKESSNEKHKEETSIENTLAEKVAKEVPVVKKGLAIKKKAEKITKIIK
;
A
#
# COMPACT_ATOMS: atom_id res chain seq x y z
N MET A 1 -0.76 -33.87 -32.91
CA MET A 1 0.52 -34.02 -32.18
C MET A 1 1.29 -32.70 -32.20
N PHE A 2 0.78 -31.68 -31.52
CA PHE A 2 1.48 -30.40 -31.28
C PHE A 2 0.94 -29.86 -29.96
N GLY A 3 1.47 -30.39 -28.85
CA GLY A 3 1.25 -29.79 -27.55
C GLY A 3 2.17 -28.59 -27.45
N LEU A 4 1.64 -27.43 -27.05
CA LEU A 4 2.48 -26.30 -26.66
C LEU A 4 3.23 -26.69 -25.39
N GLY A 5 4.42 -27.24 -25.56
CA GLY A 5 5.31 -27.59 -24.47
C GLY A 5 6.00 -26.36 -23.91
N THR A 6 6.68 -26.55 -22.79
CA THR A 6 7.51 -25.52 -22.18
C THR A 6 8.60 -25.03 -23.13
N THR A 7 9.15 -25.93 -23.96
CA THR A 7 10.18 -25.61 -24.96
C THR A 7 9.65 -24.69 -26.06
N GLU A 8 8.49 -24.99 -26.64
CA GLU A 8 7.87 -24.16 -27.68
C GLU A 8 7.51 -22.78 -27.13
N LEU A 9 6.99 -22.70 -25.90
CA LEU A 9 6.67 -21.43 -25.24
C LEU A 9 7.93 -20.57 -25.03
N LEU A 10 9.06 -21.20 -24.70
CA LEU A 10 10.36 -20.54 -24.52
C LEU A 10 10.90 -19.97 -25.83
N ILE A 11 10.78 -20.72 -26.93
CA ILE A 11 11.18 -20.28 -28.27
C ILE A 11 10.33 -19.08 -28.71
N ILE A 12 9.01 -19.18 -28.58
CA ILE A 12 8.09 -18.08 -28.92
C ILE A 12 8.36 -16.85 -28.04
N GLY A 13 8.53 -17.06 -26.73
CA GLY A 13 8.90 -16.01 -25.79
C GLY A 13 10.22 -15.35 -26.14
N GLY A 14 11.21 -16.12 -26.59
CA GLY A 14 12.51 -15.62 -27.07
C GLY A 14 12.37 -14.74 -28.32
N ILE A 15 11.56 -15.14 -29.29
CA ILE A 15 11.29 -14.33 -30.50
C ILE A 15 10.61 -13.01 -30.12
N ILE A 16 9.60 -13.06 -29.26
CA ILE A 16 8.92 -11.86 -28.74
C ILE A 16 9.94 -10.97 -28.01
N LEU A 17 10.82 -11.54 -27.19
CA LEU A 17 11.87 -10.81 -26.49
C LEU A 17 12.87 -10.15 -27.45
N LEU A 18 13.10 -10.74 -28.62
CA LEU A 18 14.01 -10.21 -29.64
C LEU A 18 13.39 -9.03 -30.39
N ILE A 19 12.08 -9.11 -30.69
CA ILE A 19 11.33 -8.03 -31.36
C ILE A 19 11.08 -6.85 -30.40
N PHE A 20 10.60 -7.13 -29.19
CA PHE A 20 10.22 -6.10 -28.22
C PHE A 20 11.39 -5.69 -27.31
N GLY A 21 12.42 -6.51 -27.16
CA GLY A 21 13.52 -6.31 -26.23
C GLY A 21 13.20 -6.77 -24.80
N ALA A 22 14.23 -7.22 -24.08
CA ALA A 22 14.10 -7.70 -22.69
C ALA A 22 13.59 -6.65 -21.69
N ARG A 23 13.71 -5.37 -22.05
CA ARG A 23 13.36 -4.24 -21.19
C ARG A 23 11.88 -3.84 -21.31
N ARG A 24 11.20 -4.16 -22.42
CA ARG A 24 9.79 -3.82 -22.66
C ARG A 24 8.81 -4.75 -21.94
N LEU A 25 9.12 -6.05 -21.86
CA LEU A 25 8.30 -7.03 -21.14
C LEU A 25 8.01 -6.62 -19.68
N PRO A 26 9.01 -6.29 -18.84
CA PRO A 26 8.76 -5.89 -17.46
C PRO A 26 8.11 -4.50 -17.34
N GLU A 27 8.35 -3.61 -18.30
CA GLU A 27 7.73 -2.28 -18.36
C GLU A 27 6.20 -2.41 -18.55
N ILE A 28 5.78 -3.23 -19.52
CA ILE A 28 4.36 -3.53 -19.78
C ILE A 28 3.76 -4.33 -18.63
N GLY A 29 4.50 -5.32 -18.10
CA GLY A 29 4.07 -6.13 -16.97
C GLY A 29 3.80 -5.32 -15.69
N LYS A 30 4.61 -4.30 -15.39
CA LYS A 30 4.38 -3.40 -14.26
C LYS A 30 3.09 -2.60 -14.42
N GLY A 31 2.83 -2.04 -15.60
CA GLY A 31 1.60 -1.30 -15.89
C GLY A 31 0.35 -2.18 -15.82
N LEU A 32 0.38 -3.33 -16.50
CA LEU A 32 -0.74 -4.27 -16.53
C LEU A 32 -0.98 -4.90 -15.14
N GLY A 33 0.08 -5.25 -14.42
CA GLY A 33 0.00 -5.81 -13.07
C GLY A 33 -0.58 -4.82 -12.06
N GLY A 34 -0.20 -3.54 -12.15
CA GLY A 34 -0.82 -2.46 -11.37
C GLY A 34 -2.31 -2.33 -11.65
N ALA A 35 -2.69 -2.28 -12.92
CA ALA A 35 -4.09 -2.19 -13.34
C ALA A 35 -4.92 -3.40 -12.86
N ILE A 36 -4.38 -4.62 -12.98
CA ILE A 36 -5.05 -5.85 -12.50
C ILE A 36 -5.19 -5.81 -10.97
N LYS A 37 -4.17 -5.32 -10.25
CA LYS A 37 -4.19 -5.22 -8.78
C LYS A 37 -5.27 -4.25 -8.29
N GLU A 38 -5.36 -3.06 -8.90
CA GLU A 38 -6.41 -2.09 -8.57
C GLU A 38 -7.79 -2.62 -8.97
N PHE A 39 -7.92 -3.23 -10.15
CA PHE A 39 -9.17 -3.83 -10.59
C PHE A 39 -9.65 -4.95 -9.65
N ARG A 40 -8.73 -5.77 -9.12
CA ARG A 40 -9.05 -6.76 -8.09
C ARG A 40 -9.44 -6.11 -6.76
N LYS A 41 -8.78 -5.02 -6.36
CA LYS A 41 -9.12 -4.27 -5.13
C LYS A 41 -10.52 -3.68 -5.21
N VAL A 42 -10.85 -2.97 -6.29
CA VAL A 42 -12.17 -2.39 -6.52
C VAL A 42 -13.24 -3.48 -6.58
N LYS A 43 -12.98 -4.60 -7.29
CA LYS A 43 -13.93 -5.72 -7.31
C LYS A 43 -14.16 -6.30 -5.92
N LYS A 44 -13.09 -6.47 -5.13
CA LYS A 44 -13.21 -6.93 -3.76
C LYS A 44 -14.02 -5.94 -2.92
N ASP A 45 -13.73 -4.65 -3.01
CA ASP A 45 -14.43 -3.59 -2.27
C ASP A 45 -15.94 -3.53 -2.61
N ILE A 46 -16.30 -3.73 -3.88
CA ILE A 46 -17.70 -3.82 -4.32
C ILE A 46 -18.34 -5.09 -3.72
N THR A 47 -17.72 -6.26 -3.89
CA THR A 47 -18.25 -7.52 -3.36
C THR A 47 -18.33 -7.55 -1.82
N THR A 48 -17.41 -6.89 -1.10
CA THR A 48 -17.44 -6.78 0.36
C THR A 48 -18.35 -5.67 0.87
N LYS A 49 -18.70 -4.66 0.06
CA LYS A 49 -19.72 -3.67 0.46
C LYS A 49 -21.12 -4.30 0.54
N ASP A 50 -21.37 -5.36 -0.24
CA ASP A 50 -22.58 -6.19 -0.11
C ASP A 50 -22.48 -7.25 0.99
N ALA A 51 -21.28 -7.47 1.55
CA ALA A 51 -21.02 -8.50 2.57
C ALA A 51 -19.99 -8.01 3.61
N LYS A 52 -20.49 -7.48 4.74
CA LYS A 52 -19.80 -7.15 6.01
C LYS A 52 -19.23 -5.74 6.18
N GLU A 53 -19.98 -4.94 6.95
CA GLU A 53 -19.54 -4.57 8.30
C GLU A 53 -18.84 -5.76 8.98
N SER A 54 -17.52 -5.88 8.85
CA SER A 54 -16.61 -6.64 9.74
C SER A 54 -15.25 -6.85 9.08
N SER A 55 -14.22 -6.56 9.89
CA SER A 55 -12.82 -6.98 9.73
C SER A 55 -11.94 -6.06 8.88
N ASN A 56 -11.58 -4.96 9.53
CA ASN A 56 -10.29 -4.31 9.39
C ASN A 56 -9.14 -5.29 9.73
N GLU A 57 -7.97 -5.01 9.13
CA GLU A 57 -6.63 -5.51 9.39
C GLU A 57 -6.15 -6.77 8.64
N LYS A 58 -5.20 -6.55 7.71
CA LYS A 58 -3.81 -6.98 7.94
C LYS A 58 -2.79 -6.14 7.16
N HIS A 59 -1.88 -5.63 7.98
CA HIS A 59 -0.66 -4.87 7.76
C HIS A 59 0.48 -5.76 7.20
N LYS A 60 1.43 -5.20 6.43
CA LYS A 60 2.89 -5.16 6.75
C LYS A 60 3.77 -5.12 5.49
N GLU A 61 4.39 -3.96 5.25
CA GLU A 61 5.84 -3.86 5.08
C GLU A 61 6.28 -2.41 5.35
N GLU A 62 6.49 -2.12 6.64
CA GLU A 62 7.40 -1.05 7.08
C GLU A 62 8.80 -1.66 7.14
N THR A 63 9.74 -1.06 6.44
CA THR A 63 11.14 -1.05 6.87
C THR A 63 11.74 0.29 6.47
N SER A 64 12.28 1.01 7.45
CA SER A 64 13.46 1.88 7.32
C SER A 64 13.34 3.42 7.28
N ILE A 65 12.21 4.08 7.57
CA ILE A 65 12.24 5.57 7.64
C ILE A 65 11.34 6.17 8.74
N GLU A 66 11.47 5.75 10.01
CA GLU A 66 10.88 6.51 11.12
C GLU A 66 11.85 6.79 12.29
N ASN A 67 12.92 6.02 12.47
CA ASN A 67 13.88 6.24 13.56
C ASN A 67 15.00 7.26 13.27
N THR A 68 14.96 7.98 12.16
CA THR A 68 15.91 9.08 11.87
C THR A 68 15.29 10.47 11.90
N LEU A 69 13.95 10.59 11.90
CA LEU A 69 13.26 11.88 11.88
C LEU A 69 12.78 12.37 13.25
N ALA A 70 12.62 11.46 14.23
CA ALA A 70 12.22 11.84 15.59
C ALA A 70 13.31 12.60 16.37
N GLU A 71 14.59 12.46 15.99
CA GLU A 71 15.69 13.15 16.68
C GLU A 71 15.97 14.55 16.13
N LYS A 72 15.50 14.89 14.92
CA LYS A 72 15.79 16.18 14.26
C LYS A 72 14.67 17.22 14.29
N VAL A 73 13.44 16.86 14.70
CA VAL A 73 12.28 17.78 14.72
C VAL A 73 11.97 18.33 16.13
N ALA A 74 12.65 17.84 17.17
CA ALA A 74 12.49 18.32 18.55
C ALA A 74 13.06 19.73 18.82
N LYS A 75 13.75 20.36 17.85
CA LYS A 75 14.42 21.66 18.05
C LYS A 75 13.80 22.89 17.38
N GLU A 76 12.72 22.81 16.59
CA GLU A 76 12.23 24.00 15.84
C GLU A 76 10.73 24.34 15.88
N VAL A 77 9.85 23.64 16.62
CA VAL A 77 8.44 24.08 16.72
C VAL A 77 7.92 24.11 18.16
N PRO A 78 7.99 25.28 18.84
CA PRO A 78 7.48 25.49 20.20
C PRO A 78 5.95 25.66 20.26
N VAL A 79 5.18 24.80 19.57
CA VAL A 79 3.70 24.89 19.52
C VAL A 79 3.02 23.65 20.10
N VAL A 80 3.67 22.48 20.11
CA VAL A 80 3.03 21.21 20.52
C VAL A 80 2.93 21.04 22.05
N LYS A 81 3.79 21.71 22.85
CA LYS A 81 3.75 21.62 24.33
C LYS A 81 2.58 22.38 24.97
N LYS A 82 2.02 23.41 24.32
CA LYS A 82 0.93 24.21 24.90
C LYS A 82 -0.46 23.56 24.74
N GLY A 83 -0.66 22.72 23.72
CA GLY A 83 -1.94 22.02 23.50
C GLY A 83 -2.25 20.92 24.53
N LEU A 84 -1.22 20.25 25.05
CA LEU A 84 -1.39 19.15 26.00
C LEU A 84 -1.92 19.61 27.37
N ALA A 85 -1.64 20.86 27.77
CA ALA A 85 -2.08 21.40 29.06
C ALA A 85 -3.58 21.77 29.09
N ILE A 86 -4.15 22.13 27.95
CA ILE A 86 -5.55 22.57 27.82
C ILE A 86 -6.49 21.35 27.85
N LYS A 87 -6.08 20.24 27.23
CA LYS A 87 -6.85 18.99 27.23
C LYS A 87 -7.04 18.41 28.64
N LYS A 88 -5.99 18.49 29.48
CA LYS A 88 -6.02 17.97 30.86
C LYS A 88 -6.93 18.77 31.80
N LYS A 89 -7.10 20.08 31.55
CA LYS A 89 -8.01 20.95 32.31
C LYS A 89 -9.47 20.74 31.90
N ALA A 90 -9.72 20.55 30.61
CA ALA A 90 -11.06 20.28 30.07
C ALA A 90 -11.62 18.94 30.56
N GLU A 91 -10.80 17.89 30.64
CA GLU A 91 -11.22 16.55 31.11
C GLU A 91 -11.67 16.55 32.58
N LYS A 92 -11.09 17.44 33.41
CA LYS A 92 -11.44 17.55 34.83
C LYS A 92 -12.78 18.24 35.05
N ILE A 93 -13.15 19.19 34.19
CA ILE A 93 -14.42 19.94 34.28
C ILE A 93 -15.59 19.03 33.87
N THR A 94 -15.43 18.24 32.81
CA THR A 94 -16.46 17.30 32.36
C THR A 94 -16.76 16.21 33.39
N LYS A 95 -15.77 15.82 34.21
CA LYS A 95 -15.93 14.82 35.27
C LYS A 95 -16.63 15.34 36.54
N ILE A 96 -16.79 16.64 36.68
CA ILE A 96 -17.50 17.26 37.82
C ILE A 96 -18.99 17.49 37.48
N ILE A 97 -19.32 17.57 36.19
CA ILE A 97 -20.67 17.86 35.68
C ILE A 97 -21.49 16.58 35.42
N LYS A 98 -20.83 15.42 35.28
CA LYS A 98 -21.46 14.11 35.04
C LYS A 98 -21.28 13.20 36.24
#